data_AF-A0AAN4JGC6-F1
#
_entry.id   AF-A0AAN4JGC6-F1
#
_cell.length_a   1.000
_cell.length_b   1.000
_cell.length_c   1.000
_cell.angle_alpha   90.00
_cell.angle_beta   90.00
_cell.angle_gamma   90.00
#
_symmetry.space_group_name_H-M   'P 1'
#
loop_
_entity.id
_entity.type
_entity.pdbx_description
1 polymer ?
#
loop_
_entity_poly.entity_id
_entity_poly.type
_entity_poly.pdbx_seq_one_letter_code
_entity_poly.pdbx_strand_id
1 'polypeptide(L)'
;QMAIRSKTYKGGGFNELKFDDATGNEQVYIHAQKNMDTEVLNNRTTDVKVDHTETIGNNQSITVGLGQTVTVGKENASGHDRTVTVAHDQRNTTGNDRQVTVGHDDTVTVKNDRKTEVMHDRREQVGNDETLVVGNDRKMSVKGKQEQTTTGDHISLVKGMKNLELKGDLAQKISGALGLKVQSDIVLESSSRISLKVGGSFVVIHPGGVDIMEPKINLNGGGSAGTPVGVMQPGALEALADNAGDGKDNRSGDGDNGAGSGVGDDQGYSSSGDDEQDNKEKKITSISWSYGEEQTELSDISRHYVDLNLHMHTLNYDIGENVSCDVFYFTPDGTEDSLSVSADVNKNNEAIAMNIFSDISSKIYLYYGD
;
A
#
# COMPACT_ATOMS: atom_id res chain seq x y z
N GLN A 1 31.50 52.70 -22.84
CA GLN A 1 32.25 51.48 -22.48
C GLN A 1 33.68 51.82 -22.07
N MET A 2 34.14 51.28 -20.96
CA MET A 2 35.52 51.38 -20.46
C MET A 2 36.04 49.96 -20.17
N ALA A 3 37.27 49.63 -20.58
CA ALA A 3 37.89 48.34 -20.32
C ALA A 3 39.38 48.49 -19.98
N ILE A 4 39.84 47.75 -18.97
CA ILE A 4 41.26 47.55 -18.67
C ILE A 4 41.57 46.11 -19.04
N ARG A 5 42.37 45.92 -20.09
CA ARG A 5 42.72 44.61 -20.64
C ARG A 5 44.22 44.43 -20.75
N SER A 6 44.74 43.31 -20.22
CA SER A 6 46.14 42.93 -20.37
C SER A 6 46.36 42.07 -21.64
N LYS A 7 47.62 41.92 -22.07
CA LYS A 7 48.02 40.83 -22.97
C LYS A 7 48.84 39.84 -22.18
N THR A 8 48.54 38.54 -22.28
CA THR A 8 49.35 37.51 -21.64
C THR A 8 50.82 37.65 -22.05
N TYR A 9 51.72 37.75 -21.07
CA TYR A 9 53.15 37.85 -21.35
C TYR A 9 53.67 36.54 -21.93
N LYS A 10 54.24 36.58 -23.14
CA LYS A 10 54.80 35.42 -23.85
C LYS A 10 53.81 34.25 -24.02
N GLY A 11 52.51 34.55 -24.17
CA GLY A 11 51.47 33.56 -24.39
C GLY A 11 50.22 34.16 -25.05
N GLY A 12 49.24 33.31 -25.34
CA GLY A 12 47.91 33.73 -25.77
C GLY A 12 47.00 34.04 -24.59
N GLY A 13 46.05 34.97 -24.75
CA GLY A 13 45.02 35.29 -23.74
C GLY A 13 45.09 36.72 -23.18
N PHE A 14 44.18 36.99 -22.24
CA PHE A 14 44.08 38.29 -21.55
C PHE A 14 43.36 38.14 -20.21
N ASN A 15 43.56 39.10 -19.30
CA ASN A 15 42.62 39.37 -18.21
C ASN A 15 41.88 40.66 -18.52
N GLU A 16 40.63 40.79 -18.06
CA GLU A 16 39.82 41.97 -18.34
C GLU A 16 38.91 42.36 -17.18
N LEU A 17 38.84 43.66 -16.92
CA LEU A 17 37.77 44.30 -16.17
C LEU A 17 37.11 45.32 -17.10
N LYS A 18 35.82 45.15 -17.37
CA LYS A 18 35.05 45.99 -18.28
C LYS A 18 33.78 46.52 -17.60
N PHE A 19 33.50 47.80 -17.82
CA PHE A 19 32.27 48.48 -17.45
C PHE A 19 31.55 48.95 -18.73
N ASP A 20 30.34 48.47 -18.91
CA ASP A 20 29.40 48.95 -19.92
C ASP A 20 28.22 49.63 -19.21
N ASP A 21 27.87 50.82 -19.66
CA ASP A 21 26.83 51.67 -19.06
C ASP A 21 25.85 52.15 -20.14
N ALA A 22 25.68 51.33 -21.18
CA ALA A 22 24.67 51.56 -22.20
C ALA A 22 23.29 51.31 -21.57
N THR A 23 22.40 52.30 -21.66
CA THR A 23 21.07 52.25 -21.03
C THR A 23 20.35 50.94 -21.32
N GLY A 24 20.00 50.20 -20.27
CA GLY A 24 19.31 48.90 -20.33
C GLY A 24 20.20 47.69 -20.68
N ASN A 25 21.51 47.89 -20.80
CA ASN A 25 22.51 46.86 -21.08
C ASN A 25 23.75 47.05 -20.19
N GLU A 26 23.58 47.63 -19.01
CA GLU A 26 24.65 47.90 -18.06
C GLU A 26 25.30 46.58 -17.62
N GLN A 27 26.63 46.50 -17.67
CA GLN A 27 27.37 45.28 -17.36
C GLN A 27 28.71 45.60 -16.72
N VAL A 28 29.02 44.87 -15.63
CA VAL A 28 30.40 44.69 -15.15
C VAL A 28 30.85 43.29 -15.54
N TYR A 29 31.97 43.19 -16.23
CA TYR A 29 32.57 41.91 -16.63
C TYR A 29 33.97 41.77 -16.07
N ILE A 30 34.23 40.63 -15.44
CA ILE A 30 35.55 40.26 -14.92
C ILE A 30 35.95 38.93 -15.55
N HIS A 31 37.14 38.91 -16.15
CA HIS A 31 37.72 37.71 -16.75
C HIS A 31 39.12 37.46 -16.22
N ALA A 32 39.34 36.25 -15.72
CA ALA A 32 40.65 35.73 -15.38
C ALA A 32 41.02 34.57 -16.31
N GLN A 33 42.19 34.63 -16.93
CA GLN A 33 42.65 33.64 -17.90
C GLN A 33 42.98 32.28 -17.28
N LYS A 34 43.31 32.24 -15.98
CA LYS A 34 43.78 31.02 -15.31
C LYS A 34 43.19 30.87 -13.90
N ASN A 35 43.67 31.69 -12.96
CA ASN A 35 43.24 31.67 -11.57
C ASN A 35 42.61 33.01 -11.22
N MET A 36 41.55 32.98 -10.41
CA MET A 36 41.00 34.15 -9.73
C MET A 36 40.92 33.80 -8.24
N ASP A 37 41.68 34.53 -7.43
CA ASP A 37 41.61 34.44 -5.98
C ASP A 37 40.82 35.64 -5.45
N THR A 38 39.95 35.42 -4.47
CA THR A 38 39.21 36.48 -3.79
C THR A 38 39.38 36.29 -2.29
N GLU A 39 40.18 37.16 -1.68
CA GLU A 39 40.39 37.20 -0.23
C GLU A 39 39.70 38.43 0.35
N VAL A 40 38.88 38.23 1.38
CA VAL A 40 38.17 39.31 2.06
C VAL A 40 38.43 39.17 3.56
N LEU A 41 39.16 40.13 4.13
CA LEU A 41 39.63 40.06 5.53
C LEU A 41 38.54 40.35 6.58
N ASN A 42 37.40 40.89 6.17
CA ASN A 42 36.32 41.25 7.06
C ASN A 42 34.99 40.66 6.57
N ASN A 43 34.20 41.42 5.82
CA ASN A 43 32.88 41.00 5.37
C ASN A 43 32.77 41.05 3.85
N ARG A 44 32.19 39.99 3.27
CA ARG A 44 31.69 39.98 1.89
C ARG A 44 30.17 39.82 1.94
N THR A 45 29.46 40.73 1.29
CA THR A 45 28.01 40.62 1.08
C THR A 45 27.74 40.49 -0.40
N THR A 46 26.82 39.60 -0.78
CA THR A 46 26.35 39.45 -2.16
C THR A 46 24.84 39.46 -2.12
N ASP A 47 24.24 40.41 -2.82
CA ASP A 47 22.80 40.60 -2.94
C ASP A 47 22.46 40.63 -4.42
N VAL A 48 21.72 39.62 -4.88
CA VAL A 48 21.33 39.44 -6.28
C VAL A 48 19.81 39.59 -6.36
N LYS A 49 19.34 40.60 -7.09
CA LYS A 49 17.92 40.99 -7.08
C LYS A 49 17.00 40.12 -7.93
N VAL A 50 17.56 39.45 -8.93
CA VAL A 50 16.81 38.65 -9.90
C VAL A 50 17.32 37.22 -9.84
N ASP A 51 18.37 36.89 -10.60
CA ASP A 51 18.85 35.50 -10.73
C ASP A 51 20.34 35.37 -10.43
N HIS A 52 20.71 34.29 -9.74
CA HIS A 52 22.08 33.85 -9.57
C HIS A 52 22.27 32.48 -10.20
N THR A 53 23.22 32.38 -11.14
CA THR A 53 23.60 31.11 -11.77
C THR A 53 25.10 30.89 -11.57
N GLU A 54 25.46 29.72 -11.06
CA GLU A 54 26.85 29.29 -10.88
C GLU A 54 27.05 27.92 -11.55
N THR A 55 28.12 27.80 -12.34
CA THR A 55 28.48 26.56 -13.02
C THR A 55 29.90 26.18 -12.67
N ILE A 56 30.08 25.02 -12.04
CA ILE A 56 31.39 24.47 -11.69
C ILE A 56 31.68 23.31 -12.63
N GLY A 57 32.69 23.46 -13.49
CA GLY A 57 33.02 22.45 -14.50
C GLY A 57 33.72 21.19 -13.96
N ASN A 58 34.19 21.21 -12.71
CA ASN A 58 34.85 20.08 -12.06
C ASN A 58 34.32 19.94 -10.61
N ASN A 59 35.14 20.25 -9.61
CA ASN A 59 34.77 20.05 -8.21
C ASN A 59 34.49 21.37 -7.49
N GLN A 60 33.47 21.36 -6.64
CA GLN A 60 33.19 22.41 -5.68
C GLN A 60 33.46 21.89 -4.26
N SER A 61 34.19 22.66 -3.46
CA SER A 61 34.38 22.40 -2.02
C SER A 61 33.93 23.62 -1.23
N ILE A 62 32.95 23.43 -0.35
CA ILE A 62 32.42 24.47 0.53
C ILE A 62 32.71 24.04 1.97
N THR A 63 33.37 24.89 2.73
CA THR A 63 33.61 24.69 4.17
C THR A 63 33.03 25.87 4.92
N VAL A 64 32.11 25.60 5.86
CA VAL A 64 31.52 26.60 6.74
C VAL A 64 31.96 26.30 8.16
N GLY A 65 32.72 27.21 8.77
CA GLY A 65 33.38 26.94 10.06
C GLY A 65 32.48 27.02 11.30
N LEU A 66 31.34 27.72 11.21
CA LEU A 66 30.42 27.92 12.34
C LEU A 66 29.02 27.43 12.01
N GLY A 67 28.27 28.16 11.17
CA GLY A 67 26.88 27.85 10.87
C GLY A 67 26.48 28.26 9.46
N GLN A 68 25.60 27.47 8.87
CA GLN A 68 24.98 27.74 7.57
C GLN A 68 23.46 27.74 7.75
N THR A 69 22.81 28.81 7.31
CA THR A 69 21.34 28.89 7.21
C THR A 69 20.97 28.97 5.74
N VAL A 70 20.12 28.05 5.29
CA VAL A 70 19.57 28.05 3.94
C VAL A 70 18.06 28.20 4.06
N THR A 71 17.55 29.34 3.61
CA THR A 71 16.12 29.60 3.52
C THR A 71 15.76 29.69 2.04
N VAL A 72 14.78 28.89 1.60
CA VAL A 72 14.26 28.93 0.24
C VAL A 72 12.82 29.43 0.32
N GLY A 73 12.54 30.55 -0.35
CA GLY A 73 11.25 31.23 -0.28
C GLY A 73 11.05 32.12 0.96
N LYS A 74 9.94 32.89 0.97
CA LYS A 74 9.44 33.65 2.14
C LYS A 74 8.08 33.10 2.56
N GLU A 75 7.74 33.19 3.83
CA GLU A 75 6.40 32.86 4.33
C GLU A 75 5.33 33.68 3.57
N ASN A 76 4.26 33.02 3.13
CA ASN A 76 3.10 33.56 2.38
C ASN A 76 3.24 33.77 0.86
N ALA A 77 4.17 33.09 0.17
CA ALA A 77 4.15 33.01 -1.29
C ALA A 77 3.99 31.56 -1.76
N SER A 78 2.93 31.29 -2.52
CA SER A 78 2.68 30.01 -3.19
C SER A 78 3.78 29.73 -4.23
N GLY A 79 4.43 28.56 -4.15
CA GLY A 79 5.24 28.01 -5.26
C GLY A 79 6.76 28.12 -5.17
N HIS A 80 7.37 27.97 -3.99
CA HIS A 80 8.82 27.82 -3.88
C HIS A 80 9.21 26.34 -3.72
N ASP A 81 10.12 25.86 -4.56
CA ASP A 81 10.62 24.49 -4.54
C ASP A 81 12.11 24.43 -4.22
N ARG A 82 12.53 23.31 -3.64
CA ARG A 82 13.94 22.94 -3.50
C ARG A 82 14.10 21.54 -4.07
N THR A 83 14.78 21.46 -5.21
CA THR A 83 15.13 20.18 -5.83
C THR A 83 16.61 19.87 -5.61
N VAL A 84 16.90 18.66 -5.14
CA VAL A 84 18.28 18.15 -5.00
C VAL A 84 18.38 16.83 -5.74
N THR A 85 19.19 16.79 -6.78
CA THR A 85 19.47 15.57 -7.56
C THR A 85 20.90 15.12 -7.31
N VAL A 86 21.07 13.86 -6.92
CA VAL A 86 22.38 13.23 -6.72
C VAL A 86 22.50 12.04 -7.66
N ALA A 87 23.49 12.07 -8.57
CA ALA A 87 23.60 11.08 -9.64
C ALA A 87 24.19 9.73 -9.21
N HIS A 88 24.98 9.71 -8.12
CA HIS A 88 25.66 8.51 -7.64
C HIS A 88 25.30 8.24 -6.18
N ASP A 89 26.09 8.75 -5.23
CA ASP A 89 25.89 8.50 -3.80
C ASP A 89 25.72 9.79 -3.00
N GLN A 90 24.86 9.74 -1.99
CA GLN A 90 24.76 10.75 -0.95
C GLN A 90 25.08 10.12 0.42
N ARG A 91 25.94 10.79 1.19
CA ARG A 91 26.20 10.45 2.60
C ARG A 91 25.95 11.67 3.47
N ASN A 92 25.06 11.51 4.45
CA ASN A 92 24.80 12.53 5.46
C ASN A 92 25.23 11.98 6.83
N THR A 93 26.02 12.75 7.58
CA THR A 93 26.40 12.44 8.96
C THR A 93 25.96 13.60 9.84
N THR A 94 25.18 13.30 10.88
CA THR A 94 24.79 14.28 11.92
C THR A 94 25.46 13.87 13.22
N GLY A 95 26.21 14.79 13.85
CA GLY A 95 26.99 14.49 15.05
C GLY A 95 26.16 14.46 16.34
N ASN A 96 25.15 15.32 16.42
CA ASN A 96 24.21 15.41 17.55
C ASN A 96 22.80 15.03 17.05
N ASP A 97 21.86 15.96 17.08
CA ASP A 97 20.46 15.69 16.81
C ASP A 97 20.04 16.11 15.39
N ARG A 98 19.06 15.38 14.85
CA ARG A 98 18.34 15.74 13.62
C ARG A 98 16.85 15.87 13.97
N GLN A 99 16.28 17.03 13.67
CA GLN A 99 14.83 17.26 13.73
C GLN A 99 14.30 17.49 12.31
N VAL A 100 13.17 16.88 11.99
CA VAL A 100 12.47 17.06 10.72
C VAL A 100 11.01 17.36 11.05
N THR A 101 10.45 18.37 10.39
CA THR A 101 9.03 18.71 10.46
C THR A 101 8.53 18.90 9.03
N VAL A 102 7.46 18.19 8.69
CA VAL A 102 6.80 18.24 7.39
C VAL A 102 5.39 18.74 7.63
N GLY A 103 4.97 19.79 6.93
CA GLY A 103 3.68 20.45 7.16
C GLY A 103 2.49 19.75 6.48
N HIS A 104 2.75 19.02 5.40
CA HIS A 104 1.79 18.20 4.67
C HIS A 104 2.31 16.77 4.60
N ASP A 105 2.63 16.26 3.40
CA ASP A 105 2.94 14.85 3.18
C ASP A 105 4.45 14.59 3.09
N ASP A 106 4.88 13.42 3.58
CA ASP A 106 6.23 12.88 3.41
C ASP A 106 6.16 11.52 2.69
N THR A 107 6.62 11.49 1.44
CA THR A 107 6.63 10.28 0.60
C THR A 107 8.05 9.77 0.42
N VAL A 108 8.31 8.53 0.82
CA VAL A 108 9.62 7.90 0.70
C VAL A 108 9.53 6.63 -0.15
N THR A 109 10.10 6.68 -1.34
CA THR A 109 10.22 5.51 -2.22
C THR A 109 11.65 4.97 -2.21
N VAL A 110 11.81 3.67 -1.95
CA VAL A 110 13.10 2.96 -2.03
C VAL A 110 12.95 1.83 -3.03
N LYS A 111 13.72 1.85 -4.11
CA LYS A 111 13.59 0.86 -5.21
C LYS A 111 14.19 -0.51 -4.88
N ASN A 112 15.24 -0.51 -4.04
CA ASN A 112 15.92 -1.72 -3.58
C ASN A 112 15.66 -1.85 -2.07
N ASP A 113 16.71 -1.91 -1.26
CA ASP A 113 16.59 -2.22 0.16
C ASP A 113 16.60 -0.98 1.07
N ARG A 114 15.82 -1.04 2.14
CA ARG A 114 15.91 -0.14 3.30
C ARG A 114 16.40 -0.91 4.52
N LYS A 115 17.53 -0.48 5.09
CA LYS A 115 18.00 -0.95 6.39
C LYS A 115 17.88 0.16 7.44
N THR A 116 17.26 -0.15 8.58
CA THR A 116 17.11 0.77 9.70
C THR A 116 17.62 0.09 10.98
N GLU A 117 18.54 0.75 11.68
CA GLU A 117 19.04 0.32 12.99
C GLU A 117 18.81 1.44 14.00
N VAL A 118 18.09 1.11 15.07
CA VAL A 118 17.85 2.02 16.20
C VAL A 118 18.49 1.39 17.42
N MET A 119 19.54 2.03 17.95
CA MET A 119 20.37 1.45 19.02
C MET A 119 19.68 1.41 20.38
N HIS A 120 18.73 2.32 20.60
CA HIS A 120 17.98 2.44 21.84
C HIS A 120 16.49 2.26 21.54
N ASP A 121 15.72 3.34 21.55
CA ASP A 121 14.26 3.27 21.50
C ASP A 121 13.68 3.84 20.21
N ARG A 122 12.62 3.19 19.71
CA ARG A 122 11.71 3.72 18.68
C ARG A 122 10.33 3.90 19.31
N ARG A 123 9.74 5.09 19.14
CA ARG A 123 8.34 5.36 19.46
C ARG A 123 7.66 5.87 18.20
N GLU A 124 6.47 5.35 17.93
CA GLU A 124 5.65 5.70 16.78
C GLU A 124 4.22 5.96 17.25
N GLN A 125 3.60 7.01 16.73
CA GLN A 125 2.22 7.37 17.00
C GLN A 125 1.56 7.70 15.67
N VAL A 126 0.54 6.93 15.33
CA VAL A 126 -0.30 7.15 14.16
C VAL A 126 -1.62 7.71 14.65
N GLY A 127 -2.02 8.86 14.09
CA GLY A 127 -3.22 9.59 14.55
C GLY A 127 -4.52 8.96 14.05
N ASN A 128 -4.50 8.40 12.84
CA ASN A 128 -5.62 7.73 12.19
C ASN A 128 -5.21 6.26 11.95
N ASP A 129 -5.00 5.87 10.69
CA ASP A 129 -4.83 4.47 10.28
C ASP A 129 -3.38 4.12 9.94
N GLU A 130 -2.98 2.89 10.26
CA GLU A 130 -1.72 2.27 9.83
C GLU A 130 -2.05 1.05 8.95
N THR A 131 -1.49 1.00 7.74
CA THR A 131 -1.57 -0.16 6.84
C THR A 131 -0.18 -0.74 6.62
N LEU A 132 -0.03 -2.05 6.84
CA LEU A 132 1.21 -2.78 6.59
C LEU A 132 0.96 -3.93 5.64
N VAL A 133 1.51 -3.82 4.43
CA VAL A 133 1.52 -4.89 3.42
C VAL A 133 2.95 -5.45 3.32
N VAL A 134 3.08 -6.77 3.42
CA VAL A 134 4.36 -7.48 3.28
C VAL A 134 4.20 -8.53 2.20
N GLY A 135 4.86 -8.35 1.06
CA GLY A 135 4.70 -9.22 -0.11
C GLY A 135 5.30 -10.61 0.01
N ASN A 136 6.13 -10.86 1.03
CA ASN A 136 6.69 -12.18 1.32
C ASN A 136 6.63 -12.43 2.84
N ASP A 137 7.75 -12.71 3.50
CA ASP A 137 7.76 -13.09 4.92
C ASP A 137 7.86 -11.89 5.88
N ARG A 138 7.06 -11.93 6.95
CA ARG A 138 7.26 -11.10 8.15
C ARG A 138 7.79 -11.95 9.30
N LYS A 139 9.00 -11.67 9.77
CA LYS A 139 9.58 -12.29 10.98
C LYS A 139 9.61 -11.30 12.14
N MET A 140 9.00 -11.67 13.26
CA MET A 140 9.00 -10.88 14.50
C MET A 140 9.66 -11.68 15.64
N SER A 141 10.58 -11.05 16.36
CA SER A 141 11.20 -11.63 17.56
C SER A 141 11.25 -10.58 18.66
N VAL A 142 10.58 -10.86 19.77
CA VAL A 142 10.58 -10.02 20.96
C VAL A 142 11.21 -10.84 22.09
N LYS A 143 12.38 -10.38 22.57
CA LYS A 143 13.07 -11.05 23.69
C LYS A 143 12.42 -10.75 25.04
N GLY A 144 11.81 -9.57 25.15
CA GLY A 144 11.10 -9.11 26.33
C GLY A 144 9.61 -9.44 26.29
N LYS A 145 8.82 -8.60 26.95
CA LYS A 145 7.36 -8.69 26.99
C LYS A 145 6.76 -8.07 25.72
N GLN A 146 5.72 -8.71 25.19
CA GLN A 146 4.84 -8.14 24.17
C GLN A 146 3.45 -7.95 24.78
N GLU A 147 2.92 -6.73 24.69
CA GLU A 147 1.57 -6.38 25.11
C GLU A 147 0.78 -5.86 23.92
N GLN A 148 -0.50 -6.21 23.87
CA GLN A 148 -1.41 -5.76 22.83
C GLN A 148 -2.77 -5.47 23.48
N THR A 149 -3.34 -4.33 23.12
CA THR A 149 -4.71 -3.96 23.45
C THR A 149 -5.42 -3.59 22.17
N THR A 150 -6.57 -4.22 21.93
CA THR A 150 -7.48 -3.87 20.84
C THR A 150 -8.81 -3.50 21.46
N THR A 151 -9.29 -2.29 21.22
CA THR A 151 -10.55 -1.78 21.77
C THR A 151 -11.75 -2.19 20.92
N GLY A 152 -11.58 -2.20 19.59
CA GLY A 152 -12.53 -2.75 18.64
C GLY A 152 -12.30 -4.23 18.38
N ASP A 153 -12.67 -4.68 17.19
CA ASP A 153 -12.57 -6.08 16.80
C ASP A 153 -11.13 -6.50 16.50
N HIS A 154 -10.75 -7.71 16.91
CA HIS A 154 -9.51 -8.37 16.49
C HIS A 154 -9.84 -9.56 15.61
N ILE A 155 -9.62 -9.41 14.30
CA ILE A 155 -9.92 -10.42 13.29
C ILE A 155 -8.59 -10.99 12.76
N SER A 156 -8.50 -12.32 12.69
CA SER A 156 -7.31 -13.02 12.18
C SER A 156 -7.74 -14.16 11.27
N LEU A 157 -7.37 -14.07 9.99
CA LEU A 157 -7.51 -15.15 9.01
C LEU A 157 -6.13 -15.71 8.71
N VAL A 158 -5.98 -17.03 8.84
CA VAL A 158 -4.77 -17.74 8.45
C VAL A 158 -5.19 -18.78 7.42
N LYS A 159 -4.86 -18.56 6.15
CA LYS A 159 -5.17 -19.52 5.07
C LYS A 159 -4.35 -20.81 5.19
N GLY A 160 -3.14 -20.70 5.74
CA GLY A 160 -2.26 -21.82 6.04
C GLY A 160 -2.42 -22.35 7.48
N MET A 161 -1.35 -22.94 8.00
CA MET A 161 -1.33 -23.49 9.36
C MET A 161 -1.06 -22.41 10.41
N LYS A 162 -1.73 -22.49 11.56
CA LYS A 162 -1.44 -21.69 12.75
C LYS A 162 -0.98 -22.60 13.89
N ASN A 163 0.30 -22.50 14.24
CA ASN A 163 0.89 -23.21 15.38
C ASN A 163 1.00 -22.27 16.59
N LEU A 164 0.70 -22.78 17.78
CA LEU A 164 0.85 -22.06 19.04
C LEU A 164 1.51 -22.98 20.07
N GLU A 165 2.72 -22.63 20.49
CA GLU A 165 3.45 -23.35 21.54
C GLU A 165 3.71 -22.40 22.70
N LEU A 166 3.37 -22.81 23.92
CA LEU A 166 3.67 -22.09 25.15
C LEU A 166 4.44 -23.00 26.09
N LYS A 167 5.54 -22.47 26.65
CA LYS A 167 6.27 -23.14 27.74
C LYS A 167 5.66 -22.88 29.12
N GLY A 168 4.75 -21.89 29.19
CA GLY A 168 3.99 -21.53 30.39
C GLY A 168 2.50 -21.70 30.15
N ASP A 169 1.70 -21.02 30.96
CA ASP A 169 0.24 -21.17 30.94
C ASP A 169 -0.41 -20.36 29.81
N LEU A 170 -1.48 -20.91 29.25
CA LEU A 170 -2.46 -20.18 28.45
C LEU A 170 -3.71 -19.94 29.29
N ALA A 171 -4.06 -18.69 29.54
CA ALA A 171 -5.29 -18.30 30.22
C ALA A 171 -6.17 -17.47 29.27
N GLN A 172 -7.42 -17.90 29.08
CA GLN A 172 -8.40 -17.21 28.24
C GLN A 172 -9.64 -16.89 29.07
N LYS A 173 -10.03 -15.62 29.08
CA LYS A 173 -11.27 -15.15 29.71
C LYS A 173 -12.17 -14.57 28.64
N ILE A 174 -13.33 -15.19 28.43
CA ILE A 174 -14.32 -14.78 27.45
C ILE A 174 -15.59 -14.39 28.21
N SER A 175 -16.03 -13.14 28.08
CA SER A 175 -17.28 -12.67 28.71
C SER A 175 -18.51 -13.06 27.89
N GLY A 176 -18.36 -13.16 26.57
CA GLY A 176 -19.40 -13.65 25.65
C GLY A 176 -19.32 -15.16 25.45
N ALA A 177 -19.52 -15.60 24.22
CA ALA A 177 -19.46 -17.02 23.88
C ALA A 177 -18.09 -17.43 23.33
N LEU A 178 -17.69 -18.67 23.64
CA LEU A 178 -16.55 -19.34 23.00
C LEU A 178 -17.12 -20.41 22.05
N GLY A 179 -16.89 -20.25 20.75
CA GLY A 179 -17.31 -21.20 19.71
C GLY A 179 -16.11 -21.90 19.09
N LEU A 180 -16.23 -23.21 18.83
CA LEU A 180 -15.26 -24.00 18.09
C LEU A 180 -16.01 -24.83 17.05
N LYS A 181 -15.72 -24.61 15.77
CA LYS A 181 -16.20 -25.43 14.66
C LYS A 181 -14.98 -25.99 13.94
N VAL A 182 -14.84 -27.31 13.96
CA VAL A 182 -13.73 -28.03 13.33
C VAL A 182 -14.33 -29.05 12.37
N GLN A 183 -13.76 -29.16 11.17
CA GLN A 183 -14.25 -30.08 10.14
C GLN A 183 -13.91 -31.53 10.46
N SER A 184 -12.72 -31.76 11.02
CA SER A 184 -12.21 -33.05 11.44
C SER A 184 -12.14 -33.09 12.97
N ASP A 185 -11.03 -33.50 13.55
CA ASP A 185 -10.96 -33.86 14.95
C ASP A 185 -10.68 -32.68 15.88
N ILE A 186 -11.31 -32.70 17.05
CA ILE A 186 -10.88 -31.94 18.22
C ILE A 186 -10.18 -32.92 19.15
N VAL A 187 -8.86 -32.77 19.30
CA VAL A 187 -8.05 -33.58 20.22
C VAL A 187 -7.67 -32.72 21.42
N LEU A 188 -8.13 -33.13 22.60
CA LEU A 188 -7.73 -32.55 23.88
C LEU A 188 -6.94 -33.58 24.66
N GLU A 189 -5.65 -33.33 24.85
CA GLU A 189 -4.76 -34.20 25.60
C GLU A 189 -4.29 -33.50 26.89
N SER A 190 -4.33 -34.23 28.00
CA SER A 190 -3.81 -33.77 29.28
C SER A 190 -3.24 -34.96 30.02
N SER A 191 -2.00 -34.80 30.52
CA SER A 191 -1.36 -35.82 31.35
C SER A 191 -1.96 -35.93 32.75
N SER A 192 -2.73 -34.91 33.17
CA SER A 192 -3.28 -34.83 34.53
C SER A 192 -4.80 -34.90 34.55
N ARG A 193 -5.46 -33.94 33.90
CA ARG A 193 -6.92 -33.81 33.95
C ARG A 193 -7.47 -32.96 32.82
N ILE A 194 -8.67 -33.29 32.39
CA ILE A 194 -9.54 -32.40 31.60
C ILE A 194 -10.80 -32.18 32.45
N SER A 195 -11.17 -30.92 32.70
CA SER A 195 -12.34 -30.58 33.51
C SER A 195 -13.25 -29.64 32.74
N LEU A 196 -14.52 -30.02 32.65
CA LEU A 196 -15.60 -29.24 32.06
C LEU A 196 -16.61 -28.96 33.17
N LYS A 197 -16.86 -27.70 33.49
CA LYS A 197 -17.73 -27.31 34.61
C LYS A 197 -18.75 -26.26 34.18
N VAL A 198 -20.00 -26.47 34.55
CA VAL A 198 -21.11 -25.52 34.35
C VAL A 198 -21.89 -25.40 35.66
N GLY A 199 -21.82 -24.23 36.30
CA GLY A 199 -22.42 -24.03 37.63
C GLY A 199 -21.88 -25.05 38.66
N GLY A 200 -22.77 -25.86 39.22
CA GLY A 200 -22.42 -26.95 40.15
C GLY A 200 -22.10 -28.30 39.48
N SER A 201 -22.44 -28.48 38.20
CA SER A 201 -22.24 -29.72 37.45
C SER A 201 -20.84 -29.79 36.82
N PHE A 202 -20.27 -30.99 36.73
CA PHE A 202 -18.99 -31.18 36.04
C PHE A 202 -18.78 -32.57 35.45
N VAL A 203 -17.91 -32.61 34.44
CA VAL A 203 -17.24 -33.80 33.92
C VAL A 203 -15.74 -33.62 34.12
N VAL A 204 -15.08 -34.59 34.73
CA VAL A 204 -13.62 -34.62 34.90
C VAL A 204 -13.08 -35.93 34.36
N ILE A 205 -12.16 -35.84 33.40
CA ILE A 205 -11.40 -36.96 32.87
C ILE A 205 -10.01 -36.93 33.50
N HIS A 206 -9.57 -38.07 34.05
CA HIS A 206 -8.27 -38.23 34.70
C HIS A 206 -7.74 -39.67 34.48
N PRO A 207 -6.48 -39.99 34.83
CA PRO A 207 -5.90 -41.32 34.57
C PRO A 207 -6.62 -42.51 35.23
N GLY A 208 -7.47 -42.26 36.23
CA GLY A 208 -8.22 -43.29 36.96
C GLY A 208 -9.62 -43.55 36.40
N GLY A 209 -10.12 -42.72 35.47
CA GLY A 209 -11.47 -42.84 34.92
C GLY A 209 -12.10 -41.49 34.56
N VAL A 210 -13.44 -41.50 34.51
CA VAL A 210 -14.26 -40.32 34.22
C VAL A 210 -15.23 -40.12 35.38
N ASP A 211 -15.11 -38.97 36.05
CA ASP A 211 -16.02 -38.53 37.09
C ASP A 211 -17.10 -37.63 36.48
N ILE A 212 -18.37 -37.93 36.78
CA ILE A 212 -19.52 -37.12 36.36
C ILE A 212 -20.36 -36.85 37.60
N MET A 213 -20.53 -35.57 37.97
CA MET A 213 -21.33 -35.17 39.13
C MET A 213 -22.44 -34.20 38.71
N GLU A 214 -23.67 -34.70 38.65
CA GLU A 214 -24.86 -33.95 38.24
C GLU A 214 -26.13 -34.46 38.94
N PRO A 215 -27.20 -33.63 39.07
CA PRO A 215 -28.51 -34.10 39.54
C PRO A 215 -29.19 -35.10 38.59
N LYS A 216 -28.89 -35.06 37.28
CA LYS A 216 -29.50 -35.92 36.25
C LYS A 216 -28.60 -36.01 35.01
N ILE A 217 -28.16 -37.22 34.65
CA ILE A 217 -27.43 -37.50 33.41
C ILE A 217 -28.44 -38.03 32.37
N ASN A 218 -28.71 -37.27 31.31
CA ASN A 218 -29.57 -37.72 30.21
C ASN A 218 -28.73 -38.41 29.13
N LEU A 219 -28.69 -39.74 29.14
CA LEU A 219 -28.14 -40.52 28.03
C LEU A 219 -29.24 -40.73 26.99
N ASN A 220 -28.97 -40.42 25.72
CA ASN A 220 -29.93 -40.55 24.60
C ASN A 220 -31.20 -39.67 24.68
N GLY A 221 -31.19 -38.62 25.50
CA GLY A 221 -32.27 -37.64 25.52
C GLY A 221 -32.23 -36.80 24.25
N GLY A 222 -33.09 -37.11 23.27
CA GLY A 222 -33.19 -36.33 22.03
C GLY A 222 -33.33 -34.83 22.32
N GLY A 223 -32.40 -34.05 21.78
CA GLY A 223 -32.35 -32.60 21.88
C GLY A 223 -31.52 -32.04 20.73
N SER A 224 -31.90 -30.88 20.21
CA SER A 224 -31.11 -30.17 19.19
C SER A 224 -29.84 -29.63 19.84
N ALA A 225 -28.69 -29.83 19.19
CA ALA A 225 -27.46 -29.14 19.58
C ALA A 225 -27.72 -27.63 19.68
N GLY A 226 -27.15 -26.97 20.70
CA GLY A 226 -27.23 -25.51 20.82
C GLY A 226 -26.72 -24.85 19.53
N THR A 227 -27.34 -23.74 19.14
CA THR A 227 -26.94 -23.00 17.94
C THR A 227 -25.47 -22.59 18.05
N PRO A 228 -24.61 -22.95 17.08
CA PRO A 228 -23.23 -22.48 17.06
C PRO A 228 -23.17 -20.96 17.17
N VAL A 229 -22.18 -20.43 17.88
CA VAL A 229 -21.91 -18.99 17.86
C VAL A 229 -21.69 -18.58 16.40
N GLY A 230 -22.45 -17.59 15.93
CA GLY A 230 -22.34 -17.09 14.57
C GLY A 230 -20.90 -16.69 14.27
N VAL A 231 -20.35 -17.21 13.17
CA VAL A 231 -19.05 -16.77 12.66
C VAL A 231 -19.23 -15.34 12.18
N MET A 232 -18.46 -14.37 12.70
CA MET A 232 -18.41 -13.05 12.07
C MET A 232 -17.95 -13.25 10.63
N GLN A 233 -18.78 -12.84 9.67
CA GLN A 233 -18.43 -12.96 8.26
C GLN A 233 -17.23 -12.05 7.93
N PRO A 234 -16.28 -12.53 7.11
CA PRO A 234 -15.00 -11.89 6.84
C PRO A 234 -15.08 -10.70 5.86
N GLY A 235 -16.14 -9.89 5.89
CA GLY A 235 -16.29 -8.76 4.96
C GLY A 235 -15.18 -7.70 5.07
N ALA A 236 -14.47 -7.63 6.19
CA ALA A 236 -13.39 -6.67 6.42
C ALA A 236 -12.00 -7.16 5.95
N LEU A 237 -11.86 -8.40 5.47
CA LEU A 237 -10.55 -9.01 5.17
C LEU A 237 -10.12 -8.89 3.71
N GLU A 238 -11.04 -8.68 2.77
CA GLU A 238 -10.69 -8.44 1.34
C GLU A 238 -9.98 -7.09 1.15
N ALA A 239 -10.32 -6.06 1.96
CA ALA A 239 -9.76 -4.72 1.82
C ALA A 239 -8.26 -4.58 2.21
N LEU A 240 -7.64 -5.60 2.80
CA LEU A 240 -6.22 -5.59 3.19
C LEU A 240 -5.29 -6.15 2.11
N ALA A 241 -5.83 -6.74 1.05
CA ALA A 241 -5.04 -7.33 -0.03
C ALA A 241 -4.68 -6.32 -1.15
N ASP A 242 -5.50 -5.27 -1.35
CA ASP A 242 -5.42 -4.44 -2.56
C ASP A 242 -4.44 -3.25 -2.51
N ASN A 243 -3.72 -3.01 -1.42
CA ASN A 243 -2.78 -1.88 -1.34
C ASN A 243 -1.35 -2.23 -1.83
N ALA A 244 -1.24 -3.08 -2.85
CA ALA A 244 0.00 -3.37 -3.55
C ALA A 244 -0.09 -2.98 -5.05
N GLY A 245 -0.03 -1.69 -5.34
CA GLY A 245 0.07 -1.12 -6.70
C GLY A 245 -0.76 0.16 -6.81
N ASP A 246 -0.37 1.26 -7.44
CA ASP A 246 0.70 1.47 -8.40
C ASP A 246 1.01 2.99 -8.43
N GLY A 247 2.23 3.37 -8.08
CA GLY A 247 2.69 4.77 -8.17
C GLY A 247 3.16 5.08 -9.58
N LYS A 248 2.23 5.32 -10.51
CA LYS A 248 2.52 5.95 -11.80
C LYS A 248 1.79 7.28 -11.91
N ASP A 249 2.53 8.32 -11.54
CA ASP A 249 2.27 9.69 -12.00
C ASP A 249 2.17 9.71 -13.53
N ASN A 250 1.07 10.25 -14.04
CA ASN A 250 1.12 10.96 -15.30
C ASN A 250 0.15 12.15 -15.29
N ARG A 251 0.71 13.32 -14.99
CA ARG A 251 0.11 14.62 -15.31
C ARG A 251 0.13 14.82 -16.81
N SER A 252 -1.04 15.12 -17.40
CA SER A 252 -1.28 15.89 -18.63
C SER A 252 -2.80 15.92 -18.83
N GLY A 253 -3.52 16.99 -19.10
CA GLY A 253 -3.22 18.40 -19.31
C GLY A 253 -4.56 19.13 -19.49
N ASP A 254 -4.53 20.44 -19.23
CA ASP A 254 -5.34 21.53 -19.75
C ASP A 254 -6.81 21.30 -20.20
N GLY A 255 -7.69 22.10 -19.60
CA GLY A 255 -9.08 22.31 -20.04
C GLY A 255 -9.59 23.65 -19.55
N ASP A 256 -9.26 24.70 -20.30
CA ASP A 256 -9.68 26.09 -20.11
C ASP A 256 -11.16 26.33 -20.52
N ASN A 257 -11.72 27.40 -19.95
CA ASN A 257 -12.89 28.20 -20.33
C ASN A 257 -14.32 27.80 -19.93
N GLY A 258 -14.99 28.74 -19.24
CA GLY A 258 -16.45 28.87 -19.30
C GLY A 258 -17.09 29.75 -18.22
N ALA A 259 -16.97 31.08 -18.34
CA ALA A 259 -17.66 32.06 -17.50
C ALA A 259 -19.20 32.02 -17.62
N GLY A 260 -19.93 32.39 -16.56
CA GLY A 260 -21.37 32.62 -16.65
C GLY A 260 -22.06 33.03 -15.34
N SER A 261 -22.22 34.33 -15.14
CA SER A 261 -22.98 35.00 -14.06
C SER A 261 -24.49 34.77 -14.15
N GLY A 262 -25.21 34.71 -13.01
CA GLY A 262 -26.66 34.92 -12.98
C GLY A 262 -27.30 34.77 -11.60
N VAL A 263 -27.68 35.91 -11.00
CA VAL A 263 -28.49 36.04 -9.77
C VAL A 263 -29.99 35.90 -10.12
N GLY A 264 -30.79 35.32 -9.22
CA GLY A 264 -32.26 35.42 -9.26
C GLY A 264 -32.97 34.59 -8.19
N ASP A 265 -33.62 35.29 -7.25
CA ASP A 265 -34.46 34.78 -6.15
C ASP A 265 -35.74 34.06 -6.64
N ASP A 266 -36.28 33.14 -5.83
CA ASP A 266 -37.66 33.18 -5.27
C ASP A 266 -38.17 31.77 -4.85
N GLN A 267 -39.09 31.78 -3.88
CA GLN A 267 -39.54 30.69 -3.04
C GLN A 267 -40.43 29.62 -3.70
N GLY A 268 -40.47 28.43 -3.09
CA GLY A 268 -41.56 27.48 -3.30
C GLY A 268 -41.39 26.18 -2.52
N TYR A 269 -42.12 26.02 -1.42
CA TYR A 269 -42.34 24.73 -0.76
C TYR A 269 -43.05 23.77 -1.71
N SER A 270 -42.46 22.60 -1.98
CA SER A 270 -43.19 21.41 -2.42
C SER A 270 -42.44 20.15 -2.00
N SER A 271 -43.08 19.38 -1.14
CA SER A 271 -42.73 18.01 -0.79
C SER A 271 -42.94 17.11 -2.01
N SER A 272 -41.88 16.49 -2.50
CA SER A 272 -41.92 15.34 -3.40
C SER A 272 -40.80 14.40 -2.98
N GLY A 273 -41.18 13.17 -2.62
CA GLY A 273 -40.25 12.12 -2.28
C GLY A 273 -39.44 11.74 -3.50
N ASP A 274 -38.13 11.77 -3.34
CA ASP A 274 -37.20 11.20 -4.30
C ASP A 274 -36.83 9.80 -3.80
N ASP A 275 -37.24 8.80 -4.59
CA ASP A 275 -36.69 7.46 -4.55
C ASP A 275 -35.19 7.57 -4.83
N GLU A 276 -34.36 7.33 -3.81
CA GLU A 276 -32.93 7.07 -3.98
C GLU A 276 -32.77 5.79 -4.81
N GLN A 277 -32.67 5.97 -6.13
CA GLN A 277 -32.20 4.94 -7.04
C GLN A 277 -30.69 4.80 -6.80
N ASP A 278 -30.37 3.96 -5.82
CA ASP A 278 -29.07 3.45 -5.45
C ASP A 278 -28.40 2.85 -6.71
N ASN A 279 -27.67 3.67 -7.48
CA ASN A 279 -26.98 3.19 -8.68
C ASN A 279 -25.72 2.42 -8.24
N LYS A 280 -25.94 1.21 -7.73
CA LYS A 280 -24.88 0.32 -7.26
C LYS A 280 -24.07 -0.13 -8.47
N GLU A 281 -22.79 0.23 -8.47
CA GLU A 281 -21.85 -0.11 -9.55
C GLU A 281 -21.79 -1.62 -9.78
N LYS A 282 -22.00 -2.04 -11.04
CA LYS A 282 -21.96 -3.45 -11.45
C LYS A 282 -20.51 -3.87 -11.63
N LYS A 283 -20.09 -4.95 -10.97
CA LYS A 283 -18.71 -5.45 -11.04
C LYS A 283 -18.61 -6.97 -11.01
N ILE A 284 -17.59 -7.50 -11.68
CA ILE A 284 -17.10 -8.86 -11.44
C ILE A 284 -16.19 -8.77 -10.21
N THR A 285 -16.51 -9.51 -9.15
CA THR A 285 -15.78 -9.46 -7.88
C THR A 285 -14.65 -10.46 -7.80
N SER A 286 -14.77 -11.58 -8.51
CA SER A 286 -13.72 -12.60 -8.58
C SER A 286 -13.95 -13.54 -9.77
N ILE A 287 -12.88 -14.22 -10.17
CA ILE A 287 -12.90 -15.25 -11.20
C ILE A 287 -12.38 -16.56 -10.62
N SER A 288 -13.03 -17.67 -10.94
CA SER A 288 -12.54 -19.02 -10.64
C SER A 288 -12.67 -19.95 -11.85
N TRP A 289 -12.01 -21.10 -11.79
CA TRP A 289 -11.93 -22.05 -12.88
C TRP A 289 -12.43 -23.42 -12.46
N SER A 290 -13.17 -24.07 -13.35
CA SER A 290 -13.54 -25.47 -13.21
C SER A 290 -13.29 -26.21 -14.52
N TYR A 291 -13.37 -27.55 -14.48
CA TYR A 291 -13.27 -28.37 -15.69
C TYR A 291 -14.41 -29.38 -15.82
N GLY A 292 -14.72 -29.71 -17.07
CA GLY A 292 -15.76 -30.66 -17.45
C GLY A 292 -17.19 -30.17 -17.21
N GLU A 293 -18.17 -30.98 -17.62
CA GLU A 293 -19.59 -30.63 -17.48
C GLU A 293 -20.07 -30.61 -16.02
N GLU A 294 -19.39 -31.34 -15.13
CA GLU A 294 -19.70 -31.37 -13.69
C GLU A 294 -19.13 -30.16 -12.93
N GLN A 295 -18.44 -29.23 -13.61
CA GLN A 295 -17.85 -28.03 -13.01
C GLN A 295 -16.98 -28.36 -11.80
N THR A 296 -16.09 -29.35 -11.94
CA THR A 296 -15.17 -29.71 -10.87
C THR A 296 -14.15 -28.60 -10.67
N GLU A 297 -14.07 -28.05 -9.46
CA GLU A 297 -13.18 -26.94 -9.14
C GLU A 297 -11.72 -27.27 -9.46
N LEU A 298 -11.05 -26.35 -10.15
CA LEU A 298 -9.67 -26.51 -10.54
C LEU A 298 -8.77 -26.23 -9.32
N SER A 299 -8.21 -27.30 -8.73
CA SER A 299 -7.35 -27.23 -7.54
C SER A 299 -5.84 -27.21 -7.85
N ASP A 300 -5.45 -27.47 -9.10
CA ASP A 300 -4.08 -27.46 -9.60
C ASP A 300 -4.07 -27.32 -11.14
N ILE A 301 -2.91 -27.22 -11.80
CA ILE A 301 -2.75 -27.03 -13.24
C ILE A 301 -3.54 -28.08 -14.03
N SER A 302 -4.53 -27.64 -14.81
CA SER A 302 -5.25 -28.53 -15.73
C SER A 302 -4.31 -29.04 -16.83
N ARG A 303 -4.34 -30.36 -17.07
CA ARG A 303 -3.57 -30.98 -18.16
C ARG A 303 -4.27 -30.90 -19.52
N HIS A 304 -5.54 -30.49 -19.55
CA HIS A 304 -6.36 -30.38 -20.75
C HIS A 304 -7.12 -29.04 -20.68
N TYR A 305 -6.87 -28.15 -21.64
CA TYR A 305 -7.43 -26.79 -21.63
C TYR A 305 -8.81 -26.72 -22.31
N VAL A 306 -9.17 -27.76 -23.07
CA VAL A 306 -10.36 -27.81 -23.95
C VAL A 306 -11.68 -27.86 -23.20
N ASP A 307 -11.67 -28.27 -21.93
CA ASP A 307 -12.85 -28.41 -21.07
C ASP A 307 -12.84 -27.44 -19.88
N LEU A 308 -12.07 -26.35 -19.96
CA LEU A 308 -12.02 -25.33 -18.92
C LEU A 308 -13.21 -24.39 -19.00
N ASN A 309 -13.84 -24.17 -17.85
CA ASN A 309 -14.93 -23.24 -17.65
C ASN A 309 -14.46 -22.05 -16.82
N LEU A 310 -14.95 -20.86 -17.17
CA LEU A 310 -14.72 -19.62 -16.45
C LEU A 310 -15.93 -19.29 -15.59
N HIS A 311 -15.71 -19.09 -14.30
CA HIS A 311 -16.72 -18.65 -13.35
C HIS A 311 -16.45 -17.18 -13.01
N MET A 312 -17.41 -16.30 -13.32
CA MET A 312 -17.37 -14.87 -12.98
C MET A 312 -18.36 -14.62 -11.84
N HIS A 313 -17.87 -14.30 -10.65
CA HIS A 313 -18.73 -13.90 -9.53
C HIS A 313 -19.07 -12.42 -9.67
N THR A 314 -20.36 -12.08 -9.62
CA THR A 314 -20.86 -10.75 -9.96
C THR A 314 -21.54 -10.08 -8.78
N LEU A 315 -21.47 -8.75 -8.75
CA LEU A 315 -22.17 -7.91 -7.78
C LEU A 315 -23.02 -6.88 -8.51
N ASN A 316 -24.25 -6.70 -8.05
CA ASN A 316 -25.25 -5.76 -8.58
C ASN A 316 -25.71 -6.05 -10.02
N TYR A 317 -25.41 -7.23 -10.55
CA TYR A 317 -26.04 -7.73 -11.79
C TYR A 317 -27.38 -8.40 -11.47
N ASP A 318 -28.33 -8.25 -12.38
CA ASP A 318 -29.61 -8.96 -12.30
C ASP A 318 -29.46 -10.41 -12.82
N ILE A 319 -30.29 -11.32 -12.30
CA ILE A 319 -30.33 -12.70 -12.80
C ILE A 319 -30.75 -12.69 -14.28
N GLY A 320 -29.95 -13.34 -15.13
CA GLY A 320 -30.12 -13.36 -16.59
C GLY A 320 -29.47 -12.18 -17.31
N GLU A 321 -28.83 -11.25 -16.58
CA GLU A 321 -28.04 -10.19 -17.19
C GLU A 321 -26.71 -10.76 -17.72
N ASN A 322 -26.32 -10.33 -18.90
CA ASN A 322 -25.08 -10.77 -19.54
C ASN A 322 -23.88 -10.00 -18.98
N VAL A 323 -22.83 -10.72 -18.62
CA VAL A 323 -21.55 -10.16 -18.20
C VAL A 323 -20.45 -10.67 -19.12
N SER A 324 -19.50 -9.79 -19.46
CA SER A 324 -18.36 -10.12 -20.31
C SER A 324 -17.03 -9.69 -19.71
N CYS A 325 -15.98 -10.44 -19.99
CA CYS A 325 -14.59 -10.10 -19.66
C CYS A 325 -13.64 -10.61 -20.75
N ASP A 326 -12.48 -9.97 -20.87
CA ASP A 326 -11.41 -10.44 -21.75
C ASP A 326 -10.42 -11.28 -20.94
N VAL A 327 -10.13 -12.48 -21.45
CA VAL A 327 -9.18 -13.43 -20.86
C VAL A 327 -7.89 -13.38 -21.69
N PHE A 328 -6.81 -12.91 -21.10
CA PHE A 328 -5.48 -12.88 -21.70
C PHE A 328 -4.73 -14.20 -21.45
N TYR A 329 -4.06 -14.73 -22.46
CA TYR A 329 -3.32 -15.99 -22.38
C TYR A 329 -2.07 -15.99 -23.26
N PHE A 330 -1.12 -16.89 -22.97
CA PHE A 330 0.09 -17.07 -23.79
C PHE A 330 0.03 -18.34 -24.64
N THR A 331 0.37 -18.20 -25.91
CA THR A 331 0.59 -19.33 -26.83
C THR A 331 1.95 -20.00 -26.54
N PRO A 332 2.20 -21.25 -27.03
CA PRO A 332 3.45 -21.96 -26.78
C PRO A 332 4.73 -21.25 -27.21
N ASP A 333 4.65 -20.32 -28.16
CA ASP A 333 5.76 -19.50 -28.64
C ASP A 333 5.98 -18.22 -27.81
N GLY A 334 5.19 -18.02 -26.76
CA GLY A 334 5.29 -16.88 -25.83
C GLY A 334 4.58 -15.62 -26.31
N THR A 335 3.75 -15.70 -27.35
CA THR A 335 2.90 -14.58 -27.79
C THR A 335 1.71 -14.43 -26.85
N GLU A 336 1.42 -13.20 -26.44
CA GLU A 336 0.20 -12.86 -25.68
C GLU A 336 -0.98 -12.70 -26.65
N ASP A 337 -2.11 -13.30 -26.30
CA ASP A 337 -3.35 -13.26 -27.06
C ASP A 337 -4.54 -13.14 -26.07
N SER A 338 -5.74 -12.84 -26.58
CA SER A 338 -6.91 -12.60 -25.73
C SER A 338 -8.20 -13.16 -26.32
N LEU A 339 -9.10 -13.63 -25.45
CA LEU A 339 -10.43 -14.08 -25.81
C LEU A 339 -11.49 -13.30 -25.02
N SER A 340 -12.48 -12.75 -25.71
CA SER A 340 -13.64 -12.14 -25.06
C SER A 340 -14.67 -13.22 -24.72
N VAL A 341 -15.02 -13.30 -23.44
CA VAL A 341 -15.90 -14.34 -22.86
C VAL A 341 -17.12 -13.66 -22.27
N SER A 342 -18.30 -14.24 -22.47
CA SER A 342 -19.54 -13.74 -21.85
C SER A 342 -20.45 -14.88 -21.40
N ALA A 343 -21.22 -14.64 -20.35
CA ALA A 343 -22.22 -15.55 -19.83
C ALA A 343 -23.32 -14.80 -19.06
N ASP A 344 -24.48 -15.42 -18.90
CA ASP A 344 -25.59 -14.83 -18.16
C ASP A 344 -25.49 -15.15 -16.66
N VAL A 345 -25.80 -14.17 -15.82
CA VAL A 345 -25.73 -14.29 -14.36
C VAL A 345 -26.82 -15.22 -13.83
N ASN A 346 -26.41 -16.23 -13.07
CA ASN A 346 -27.28 -17.21 -12.45
C ASN A 346 -27.80 -16.73 -11.06
N LYS A 347 -28.69 -17.52 -10.46
CA LYS A 347 -29.31 -17.24 -9.14
C LYS A 347 -28.32 -17.12 -7.95
N ASN A 348 -27.07 -17.53 -8.13
CA ASN A 348 -26.00 -17.43 -7.14
C ASN A 348 -25.11 -16.19 -7.36
N ASN A 349 -25.53 -15.25 -8.23
CA ASN A 349 -24.73 -14.10 -8.66
C ASN A 349 -23.40 -14.52 -9.31
N GLU A 350 -23.48 -15.50 -10.22
CA GLU A 350 -22.33 -16.05 -10.90
C GLU A 350 -22.69 -16.29 -12.37
N ALA A 351 -21.81 -15.91 -13.28
CA ALA A 351 -21.94 -16.21 -14.70
C ALA A 351 -20.86 -17.22 -15.10
N ILE A 352 -21.29 -18.36 -15.66
CA ILE A 352 -20.40 -19.47 -15.98
C ILE A 352 -20.33 -19.63 -17.49
N ALA A 353 -19.16 -19.41 -18.07
CA ALA A 353 -18.88 -19.68 -19.47
C ALA A 353 -18.17 -21.02 -19.60
N MET A 354 -18.78 -21.97 -20.31
CA MET A 354 -18.28 -23.35 -20.41
C MET A 354 -17.33 -23.52 -21.59
N ASN A 355 -16.27 -24.34 -21.43
CA ASN A 355 -15.33 -24.76 -22.48
C ASN A 355 -14.74 -23.60 -23.30
N ILE A 356 -14.32 -22.53 -22.65
CA ILE A 356 -14.01 -21.26 -23.34
C ILE A 356 -12.83 -21.35 -24.33
N PHE A 357 -12.00 -22.39 -24.22
CA PHE A 357 -10.86 -22.61 -25.13
C PHE A 357 -11.08 -23.75 -26.14
N SER A 358 -12.31 -24.25 -26.32
CA SER A 358 -12.60 -25.40 -27.20
C SER A 358 -12.16 -25.19 -28.66
N ASP A 359 -12.19 -23.94 -29.13
CA ASP A 359 -11.94 -23.59 -30.53
C ASP A 359 -10.47 -23.21 -30.79
N ILE A 360 -9.61 -23.24 -29.76
CA ILE A 360 -8.20 -22.88 -29.88
C ILE A 360 -7.35 -24.13 -30.09
N SER A 361 -6.68 -24.18 -31.24
CA SER A 361 -5.93 -25.36 -31.72
C SER A 361 -4.57 -25.58 -31.03
N SER A 362 -4.16 -24.71 -30.11
CA SER A 362 -2.82 -24.68 -29.51
C SER A 362 -2.85 -24.98 -28.02
N LYS A 363 -1.78 -25.59 -27.49
CA LYS A 363 -1.58 -25.76 -26.04
C LYS A 363 -1.43 -24.39 -25.38
N ILE A 364 -2.39 -23.95 -24.59
CA ILE A 364 -2.34 -22.65 -23.90
C ILE A 364 -1.67 -22.81 -22.54
N TYR A 365 -0.82 -21.86 -22.16
CA TYR A 365 -0.32 -21.75 -20.79
C TYR A 365 -1.14 -20.70 -20.06
N LEU A 366 -1.93 -21.14 -19.09
CA LEU A 366 -2.64 -20.27 -18.16
C LEU A 366 -1.75 -20.09 -16.93
N TYR A 367 -1.26 -18.87 -16.72
CA TYR A 367 -0.65 -18.49 -15.46
C TYR A 367 -1.74 -17.88 -14.58
N TYR A 368 -1.98 -18.49 -13.43
CA TYR A 368 -2.79 -17.88 -12.37
C TYR A 368 -1.84 -17.01 -11.53
N GLY A 369 -2.00 -15.69 -11.65
CA GLY A 369 -1.33 -14.66 -10.86
C GLY A 369 -2.31 -13.52 -10.62
N ASP A 370 -2.10 -12.79 -9.52
CA ASP A 370 -3.00 -11.80 -8.92
C ASP A 370 -3.84 -10.95 -9.89
#